data_AF-A0A2K8PI03-F1
#
_entry.id   AF-A0A2K8PI03-F1
#
_cell.length_a   1.000
_cell.length_b   1.000
_cell.length_c   1.000
_cell.angle_alpha   90.00
_cell.angle_beta   90.00
_cell.angle_gamma   90.00
#
_symmetry.space_group_name_H-M   'P 1'
#
loop_
_entity.id
_entity.type
_entity.pdbx_description
1 polymer ?
#
loop_
_entity_poly.entity_id
_entity_poly.type
_entity_poly.pdbx_seq_one_letter_code
_entity_poly.pdbx_strand_id
1 'polypeptide(L)' 'MPEPDWQRSSYCAEGSSCVYVARPRQDRVLIADSPAPRTTLALSPAAWAVFLGAVRGGGA' A
#
# COMPACT_ATOMS: atom_id res chain seq x y z
N MET A 1 2.31 -16.71 -11.49
CA MET A 1 1.72 -15.35 -11.39
C MET A 1 2.89 -14.38 -11.33
N PRO A 2 2.91 -13.28 -12.09
CA PRO A 2 3.99 -12.31 -11.97
C PRO A 2 4.02 -11.79 -10.53
N GLU A 3 5.22 -11.65 -9.97
CA GLU A 3 5.38 -10.98 -8.68
C GLU A 3 4.86 -9.54 -8.78
N PRO A 4 4.09 -9.07 -7.79
CA PRO A 4 3.61 -7.70 -7.79
C PRO A 4 4.78 -6.72 -7.79
N ASP A 5 4.71 -5.70 -8.65
CA ASP A 5 5.69 -4.62 -8.69
C ASP A 5 5.48 -3.70 -7.47
N TRP A 6 6.29 -3.92 -6.43
CA TRP A 6 6.19 -3.23 -5.16
C TRP A 6 6.89 -1.87 -5.18
N GLN A 7 6.11 -0.82 -4.92
CA GLN A 7 6.60 0.52 -4.70
C GLN A 7 6.79 0.76 -3.21
N ARG A 8 8.03 1.06 -2.81
CA ARG A 8 8.38 1.37 -1.42
C ARG A 8 8.08 2.84 -1.12
N SER A 9 7.43 3.11 0.01
CA SER A 9 7.21 4.47 0.52
C SER A 9 8.54 5.19 0.77
N SER A 10 8.58 6.50 0.50
CA SER A 10 9.73 7.36 0.83
C SER A 10 9.92 7.53 2.34
N TYR A 11 8.88 7.33 3.15
CA TYR A 11 8.92 7.44 4.61
C TYR A 11 9.51 6.21 5.31
N CYS A 12 9.95 5.18 4.56
CA CYS A 12 10.57 3.97 5.11
C CYS A 12 11.80 4.25 5.99
N ALA A 13 12.53 5.35 5.71
CA ALA A 13 13.72 5.73 6.46
C ALA A 13 13.39 6.27 7.87
N GLU A 14 12.13 6.63 8.12
CA GLU A 14 11.69 7.22 9.38
C GLU A 14 11.05 6.16 10.27
N GLY A 15 11.82 5.71 11.28
CA GLY A 15 11.29 4.95 12.41
C GLY A 15 10.56 3.64 12.07
N SER A 16 11.00 2.90 11.04
CA SER A 16 10.39 1.62 10.62
C SER A 16 8.95 1.72 10.09
N SER A 17 8.49 2.91 9.69
CA SER A 17 7.17 3.13 9.06
C SER A 17 7.15 2.75 7.57
N CYS A 18 7.75 1.61 7.27
CA CYS A 18 7.89 1.10 5.91
C CYS A 18 6.55 0.58 5.39
N VAL A 19 6.07 1.20 4.32
CA VAL A 19 4.87 0.75 3.60
C VAL A 19 5.23 0.46 2.16
N TYR A 20 4.74 -0.65 1.64
CA TYR A 20 4.91 -1.11 0.27
C TYR A 20 3.53 -1.21 -0.37
N VAL A 21 3.41 -0.72 -1.60
CA VAL A 21 2.15 -0.73 -2.35
C VAL A 21 2.39 -1.33 -3.73
N ALA A 22 1.50 -2.21 -4.17
CA ALA A 22 1.54 -2.75 -5.54
C ALA A 22 0.15 -2.74 -6.19
N ARG A 23 0.13 -2.73 -7.52
CA ARG A 23 -1.10 -2.86 -8.32
C ARG A 23 -0.96 -4.05 -9.26
N PRO A 24 -1.15 -5.30 -8.76
CA PRO A 24 -0.98 -6.50 -9.58
C PRO A 24 -1.99 -6.57 -10.73
N ARG A 25 -3.15 -5.92 -10.58
CA ARG A 25 -4.25 -5.82 -11.55
C ARG A 25 -4.95 -4.47 -11.39
N GLN A 26 -5.73 -4.07 -12.38
CA GLN A 26 -6.45 -2.78 -12.36
C GLN A 26 -7.52 -2.68 -11.27
N ASP A 27 -7.99 -3.81 -10.74
CA ASP A 27 -9.10 -3.90 -9.78
C ASP A 27 -8.65 -4.12 -8.33
N ARG A 28 -7.32 -4.12 -8.06
CA ARG A 28 -6.76 -4.39 -6.74
C ARG A 28 -5.55 -3.52 -6.45
N VAL A 29 -5.50 -3.01 -5.22
CA VAL A 29 -4.33 -2.39 -4.62
C VAL A 29 -3.89 -3.26 -3.46
N LEU A 30 -2.61 -3.63 -3.45
CA LEU A 30 -2.01 -4.40 -2.38
C LEU A 30 -1.18 -3.50 -1.47
N ILE A 31 -1.23 -3.74 -0.17
CA ILE A 31 -0.43 -3.04 0.85
C ILE A 31 0.31 -4.07 1.70
N ALA A 32 1.57 -3.78 2.00
CA ALA A 32 2.44 -4.58 2.83
C ALA A 32 3.33 -3.69 3.70
N ASP A 33 3.86 -4.26 4.78
CA ASP A 33 4.80 -3.61 5.72
C ASP A 33 6.27 -3.92 5.39
N SER A 34 6.50 -4.82 4.45
CA SER A 34 7.82 -5.38 4.15
C SER A 34 7.90 -5.77 2.67
N PRO A 35 9.12 -5.88 2.10
CA PRO A 35 9.30 -6.23 0.69
C PRO A 35 9.02 -7.71 0.40
N ALA A 36 9.04 -8.57 1.42
CA ALA A 36 8.68 -9.99 1.34
C ALA A 36 7.58 -10.30 2.39
N PRO A 37 6.36 -9.75 2.20
CA PRO A 37 5.33 -9.82 3.21
C PRO A 37 4.76 -11.23 3.36
N ARG A 38 4.56 -11.65 4.61
CA ARG A 38 3.78 -12.87 4.90
C ARG A 38 2.28 -12.65 4.73
N THR A 39 1.82 -11.43 4.97
CA THR A 39 0.40 -11.04 4.86
C THR A 39 0.30 -9.74 4.07
N THR A 40 -0.69 -9.68 3.19
CA THR A 40 -0.92 -8.52 2.33
C THR A 40 -2.36 -8.07 2.47
N LEU A 41 -2.59 -6.77 2.67
CA LEU A 41 -3.93 -6.20 2.57
C LEU A 41 -4.28 -5.99 1.10
N ALA A 42 -5.46 -6.43 0.69
CA ALA A 42 -5.98 -6.20 -0.65
C ALA A 42 -7.21 -5.28 -0.59
N LEU A 43 -7.15 -4.17 -1.32
CA LEU A 43 -8.21 -3.18 -1.39
C LEU A 43 -8.72 -3.05 -2.82
N SER A 44 -9.99 -2.67 -2.96
CA SER A 44 -10.49 -2.16 -4.23
C SER A 44 -9.93 -0.75 -4.52
N PRO A 45 -9.86 -0.32 -5.79
CA PRO A 45 -9.43 1.04 -6.13
C PRO A 45 -10.28 2.13 -5.46
N ALA A 46 -11.58 1.88 -5.30
CA ALA A 46 -12.49 2.79 -4.62
C ALA A 46 -12.16 2.94 -3.12
N ALA A 47 -11.96 1.82 -2.41
CA ALA A 47 -11.57 1.85 -0.99
C ALA A 47 -10.20 2.51 -0.80
N TRP A 48 -9.27 2.26 -1.72
CA TRP A 48 -7.96 2.91 -1.72
C TRP A 48 -8.05 4.44 -1.89
N ALA A 49 -8.89 4.92 -2.80
CA ALA A 49 -9.10 6.35 -2.99
C ALA A 49 -9.68 7.03 -1.73
N VAL A 50 -10.66 6.40 -1.08
CA VAL A 50 -11.23 6.88 0.18
C VAL A 50 -10.17 6.93 1.29
N PHE A 51 -9.36 5.88 1.42
CA PHE A 51 -8.26 5.83 2.38
C PHE A 51 -7.26 6.97 2.17
N LEU A 52 -6.82 7.21 0.93
CA LEU A 52 -5.90 8.30 0.62
C LEU A 52 -6.49 9.68 0.94
N GLY A 53 -7.79 9.86 0.69
CA GLY A 53 -8.51 11.08 1.07
C GLY A 53 -8.47 11.32 2.58
N ALA A 54 -8.73 10.29 3.39
CA ALA A 54 -8.70 10.37 4.84
C ALA A 54 -7.29 10.67 5.39
N VAL A 55 -6.26 9.99 4.86
CA VAL A 55 -4.85 10.17 5.31
C VAL A 55 -4.34 11.56 4.96
N ARG A 56 -4.61 12.05 3.73
CA ARG A 56 -4.19 13.39 3.31
C ARG A 56 -4.91 14.49 4.08
N GLY A 57 -6.15 14.25 4.49
CA GLY A 57 -6.92 15.15 5.35
C GLY A 57 -6.47 15.18 6.80
N GLY A 58 -5.46 14.38 7.18
CA GLY A 58 -4.91 14.35 8.54
C GLY A 58 -5.67 13.44 9.50
N GLY A 59 -6.54 12.55 9.01
CA GLY A 59 -7.25 11.52 9.80
C GLY A 59 -7.88 12.06 11.09
N ALA A 60 -9.16 12.46 10.99
CA ALA A 60 -9.96 13.06 12.08
C ALA A 60 -9.66 12.55 13.49
#